data_AF-A0A3M0XWK4-F1
#
_entry.id   AF-A0A3M0XWK4-F1
#
_cell.length_a   1.000
_cell.length_b   1.000
_cell.length_c   1.000
_cell.angle_alpha   90.00
_cell.angle_beta   90.00
_cell.angle_gamma   90.00
#
_symmetry.space_group_name_H-M   'P 1'
#
loop_
_entity.id
_entity.type
_entity.pdbx_description
1 polymer ?
#
loop_
_entity_poly.entity_id
_entity_poly.type
_entity_poly.pdbx_seq_one_letter_code
_entity_poly.pdbx_strand_id
1 'polypeptide(L)'
;MSYASGRTLVECCRGLGLRPGEARILVVGAFGGRDYFWLRGNGYEHVEILDLGHPAWGRANAVGDAAAEETWKNLKPGFDLIVLGDVLEHIPDDAQVLRLAAQATARGGHVYISVPYRHDLEETHVRAYSAGTLPRLLAATGWEVVWTVERPGPLELWPGIINSLNYAMGLALSPIGLGGRILAGALDVEFRLNNLGRPLASLWGRHMQR
;
A
#
# COMPACT_ATOMS: atom_id res chain seq x y z
N MET A 1 2.65 5.63 -8.94
CA MET A 1 2.81 4.90 -7.66
C MET A 1 3.50 5.83 -6.65
N SER A 2 2.83 6.21 -5.55
CA SER A 2 3.30 7.27 -4.62
C SER A 2 4.01 6.67 -3.39
N TYR A 3 5.24 7.11 -3.10
CA TYR A 3 6.05 6.63 -1.96
C TYR A 3 5.64 7.21 -0.62
N ALA A 4 4.77 8.23 -0.66
CA ALA A 4 4.10 8.69 0.54
C ALA A 4 3.36 7.52 1.22
N SER A 5 2.82 6.55 0.46
CA SER A 5 1.99 5.46 0.99
C SER A 5 2.65 4.75 2.17
N GLY A 6 3.94 4.41 2.08
CA GLY A 6 4.60 3.59 3.09
C GLY A 6 4.87 4.29 4.42
N ARG A 7 5.17 5.59 4.43
CA ARG A 7 5.25 6.34 5.71
C ARG A 7 3.91 6.35 6.41
N THR A 8 2.85 6.63 5.66
CA THR A 8 1.52 6.70 6.23
C THR A 8 0.96 5.32 6.59
N LEU A 9 1.38 4.26 5.90
CA LEU A 9 1.17 2.90 6.35
C LEU A 9 1.78 2.70 7.75
N VAL A 10 3.02 3.16 7.98
CA VAL A 10 3.64 3.11 9.32
C VAL A 10 2.93 4.00 10.34
N GLU A 11 2.48 5.20 9.95
CA GLU A 11 1.66 6.07 10.82
C GLU A 11 0.33 5.40 11.18
N CYS A 12 -0.31 4.73 10.21
CA CYS A 12 -1.52 3.93 10.43
C CYS A 12 -1.24 2.79 11.40
N CYS A 13 -0.17 2.01 11.19
CA CYS A 13 0.23 0.93 12.11
C CYS A 13 0.39 1.45 13.55
N ARG A 14 1.05 2.60 13.74
CA ARG A 14 1.21 3.23 15.05
C ARG A 14 -0.12 3.71 15.64
N GLY A 15 -0.97 4.33 14.84
CA GLY A 15 -2.31 4.80 15.26
C GLY A 15 -3.23 3.66 15.68
N LEU A 16 -3.08 2.49 15.05
CA LEU A 16 -3.79 1.25 15.41
C LEU A 16 -3.13 0.49 16.59
N GLY A 17 -2.01 0.97 17.11
CA GLY A 17 -1.29 0.33 18.21
C GLY A 17 -0.52 -0.95 17.81
N LEU A 18 -0.30 -1.18 16.51
CA LEU A 18 0.47 -2.33 16.00
C LEU A 18 1.95 -2.17 16.33
N ARG A 19 2.46 -3.10 17.14
CA ARG A 19 3.83 -3.05 17.66
C ARG A 19 4.82 -3.70 16.69
N PRO A 20 5.93 -3.02 16.35
CA PRO A 20 7.08 -3.64 15.69
C PRO A 20 7.53 -4.91 16.44
N GLY A 21 7.97 -5.93 15.70
CA GLY A 21 8.36 -7.24 16.24
C GLY A 21 7.21 -8.15 16.70
N GLU A 22 5.98 -7.64 16.88
CA GLU A 22 4.83 -8.44 17.32
C GLU A 22 3.79 -8.62 16.20
N ALA A 23 3.46 -7.54 15.47
CA ALA A 23 2.38 -7.56 14.51
C ALA A 23 2.68 -8.42 13.28
N ARG A 24 1.74 -9.30 12.91
CA ARG A 24 1.74 -10.08 11.67
C ARG A 24 1.06 -9.29 10.55
N ILE A 25 1.79 -8.98 9.50
CA ILE A 25 1.33 -8.15 8.40
C ILE A 25 1.42 -8.92 7.10
N LEU A 26 0.38 -8.88 6.28
CA LEU A 26 0.39 -9.38 4.91
C LEU A 26 0.44 -8.21 3.95
N VAL A 27 1.38 -8.21 3.01
CA VAL A 27 1.41 -7.30 1.87
C VAL A 27 0.93 -8.06 0.63
N VAL A 28 -0.18 -7.62 0.07
CA VAL A 28 -0.75 -8.13 -1.18
C VAL A 28 -0.27 -7.23 -2.32
N GLY A 29 0.28 -7.80 -3.38
CA GLY A 29 0.85 -7.04 -4.51
C GLY A 29 2.13 -6.30 -4.11
N ALA A 30 3.14 -7.04 -3.64
CA ALA A 30 4.38 -6.44 -3.16
C ALA A 30 5.22 -5.83 -4.29
N PHE A 31 5.16 -6.37 -5.51
CA PHE A 31 5.84 -5.90 -6.71
C PHE A 31 7.28 -5.40 -6.48
N GLY A 32 7.52 -4.08 -6.50
CA GLY A 32 8.84 -3.45 -6.27
C GLY A 32 9.29 -3.39 -4.81
N GLY A 33 8.48 -3.91 -3.89
CA GLY A 33 8.79 -4.08 -2.47
C GLY A 33 8.59 -2.86 -1.60
N ARG A 34 7.98 -1.79 -2.11
CA ARG A 34 7.80 -0.51 -1.39
C ARG A 34 7.26 -0.70 0.02
N ASP A 35 6.05 -1.26 0.15
CA ASP A 35 5.37 -1.36 1.44
C ASP A 35 6.03 -2.40 2.34
N TYR A 36 6.52 -3.50 1.75
CA TYR A 36 7.32 -4.51 2.45
C TYR A 36 8.57 -3.92 3.10
N PHE A 37 9.42 -3.24 2.32
CA PHE A 37 10.67 -2.67 2.83
C PHE A 37 10.42 -1.52 3.80
N TRP A 38 9.34 -0.76 3.63
CA TRP A 38 8.97 0.28 4.58
C TRP A 38 8.63 -0.30 5.96
N LEU A 39 7.81 -1.36 5.98
CA LEU A 39 7.47 -2.07 7.22
C LEU A 39 8.72 -2.70 7.86
N ARG A 40 9.51 -3.44 7.09
CA ARG A 40 10.76 -4.07 7.55
C ARG A 40 11.74 -3.03 8.11
N GLY A 41 11.91 -1.91 7.41
CA GLY A 41 12.78 -0.80 7.83
C GLY A 41 12.37 -0.15 9.15
N ASN A 42 11.08 -0.24 9.51
CA ASN A 42 10.51 0.27 10.77
C ASN A 42 10.35 -0.81 11.85
N GLY A 43 10.98 -1.98 11.68
CA GLY A 43 11.02 -3.03 12.70
C GLY A 43 9.81 -3.97 12.72
N TYR A 44 8.93 -3.93 11.71
CA TYR A 44 7.92 -4.97 11.56
C TYR A 44 8.59 -6.21 10.98
N GLU A 45 8.75 -7.26 11.80
CA GLU A 45 9.53 -8.46 11.43
C GLU A 45 8.68 -9.60 10.86
N HIS A 46 7.37 -9.58 11.06
CA HIS A 46 6.46 -10.61 10.58
C HIS A 46 5.66 -10.09 9.39
N VAL A 47 6.36 -9.74 8.30
CA VAL A 47 5.75 -9.25 7.05
C VAL A 47 5.80 -10.37 6.01
N GLU A 48 4.63 -10.88 5.65
CA GLU A 48 4.42 -11.91 4.63
C GLU A 48 3.97 -11.26 3.31
N ILE A 49 4.18 -11.94 2.18
CA ILE A 49 3.86 -11.44 0.84
C ILE A 49 2.90 -12.39 0.12
N LEU A 50 1.85 -11.85 -0.48
CA LEU A 50 1.05 -12.48 -1.53
C LEU A 50 1.24 -11.67 -2.82
N ASP A 51 1.61 -12.33 -3.91
CA ASP A 51 1.77 -11.67 -5.21
C ASP A 51 1.47 -12.66 -6.36
N LEU A 52 1.31 -12.16 -7.59
CA LEU A 52 1.08 -13.00 -8.77
C LEU A 52 2.28 -13.88 -9.11
N GLY A 53 3.47 -13.52 -8.59
CA GLY A 53 4.72 -14.26 -8.77
C GLY A 53 5.71 -14.01 -7.65
N HIS A 54 6.91 -14.56 -7.76
CA HIS A 54 7.99 -14.17 -6.85
C HIS A 54 8.60 -12.85 -7.32
N PRO A 55 8.68 -11.82 -6.44
CA PRO A 55 9.31 -10.55 -6.81
C PRO A 55 10.82 -10.74 -7.04
N ALA A 56 11.43 -9.90 -7.87
CA ALA A 56 12.86 -10.04 -8.20
C ALA A 56 13.81 -9.90 -7.00
N TRP A 57 13.35 -9.29 -5.90
CA TRP A 57 14.11 -9.04 -4.68
C TRP A 57 13.80 -10.02 -3.54
N GLY A 58 12.89 -10.98 -3.72
CA GLY A 58 12.48 -11.85 -2.61
C GLY A 58 11.55 -12.99 -3.01
N ARG A 59 11.08 -13.73 -2.01
CA ARG A 59 10.15 -14.83 -2.21
C ARG A 59 8.81 -14.49 -1.57
N ALA A 60 7.75 -14.56 -2.37
CA ALA A 60 6.39 -14.46 -1.87
C ALA A 60 6.02 -15.69 -1.02
N ASN A 61 5.29 -15.48 0.06
CA ASN A 61 4.76 -16.54 0.93
C ASN A 61 3.63 -17.30 0.22
N ALA A 62 2.79 -16.59 -0.53
CA ALA A 62 1.80 -17.15 -1.43
C ALA A 62 1.95 -16.53 -2.82
N VAL A 63 1.75 -17.37 -3.84
CA VAL A 63 1.76 -16.96 -5.25
C VAL A 63 0.41 -17.27 -5.86
N GLY A 64 -0.24 -16.26 -6.45
CA GLY A 64 -1.51 -16.43 -7.14
C GLY A 64 -2.32 -15.15 -7.22
N ASP A 65 -3.48 -15.25 -7.86
CA ASP A 65 -4.44 -14.17 -8.00
C ASP A 65 -5.10 -13.86 -6.65
N ALA A 66 -5.04 -12.60 -6.20
CA ALA A 66 -5.67 -12.16 -4.97
C ALA A 66 -7.21 -12.24 -5.00
N ALA A 67 -7.83 -12.33 -6.17
CA ALA A 67 -9.27 -12.62 -6.30
C ALA A 67 -9.59 -14.11 -6.16
N ALA A 68 -8.61 -15.01 -6.28
CA ALA A 68 -8.85 -16.45 -6.23
C ALA A 68 -8.75 -17.01 -4.80
N GLU A 69 -9.80 -17.69 -4.33
CA GLU A 69 -9.83 -18.28 -2.98
C GLU A 69 -8.67 -19.24 -2.72
N GLU A 70 -8.25 -20.00 -3.74
CA GLU A 70 -7.15 -20.96 -3.64
C GLU A 70 -5.83 -20.30 -3.26
N THR A 71 -5.59 -19.07 -3.71
CA THR A 71 -4.40 -18.29 -3.33
C THR A 71 -4.36 -18.05 -1.83
N TRP A 72 -5.51 -17.73 -1.22
CA TRP A 72 -5.62 -17.42 0.20
C TRP A 72 -5.55 -18.65 1.09
N LYS A 73 -5.96 -19.83 0.61
CA LYS A 73 -5.84 -21.10 1.36
C LYS A 73 -4.39 -21.48 1.67
N ASN A 74 -3.45 -21.00 0.86
CA ASN A 74 -2.02 -21.21 1.07
C ASN A 74 -1.42 -20.31 2.16
N LEU A 75 -2.20 -19.34 2.67
CA LEU A 75 -1.78 -18.46 3.75
C LEU A 75 -2.28 -18.97 5.11
N LYS A 76 -1.47 -18.77 6.15
CA LYS A 76 -1.91 -18.98 7.52
C LYS A 76 -2.64 -17.73 8.03
N PRO A 77 -3.96 -17.81 8.33
CA PRO A 77 -4.73 -16.65 8.76
C PRO A 77 -4.25 -16.08 10.12
N GLY A 78 -4.87 -14.98 10.54
CA GLY A 78 -4.56 -14.26 11.76
C GLY A 78 -3.52 -13.16 11.55
N PHE A 79 -3.70 -12.36 10.50
CA PHE A 79 -2.93 -11.13 10.28
C PHE A 79 -3.55 -9.97 11.06
N ASP A 80 -2.74 -9.20 11.77
CA ASP A 80 -3.17 -7.98 12.45
C ASP A 80 -3.45 -6.85 11.45
N LEU A 81 -2.75 -6.88 10.31
CA LEU A 81 -2.94 -5.95 9.21
C LEU A 81 -2.75 -6.65 7.85
N ILE A 82 -3.65 -6.37 6.91
CA ILE A 82 -3.48 -6.69 5.49
C ILE A 82 -3.32 -5.38 4.71
N VAL A 83 -2.31 -5.31 3.86
CA VAL A 83 -1.97 -4.12 3.05
C VAL A 83 -2.34 -4.42 1.59
N LEU A 84 -3.27 -3.65 1.05
CA LEU A 84 -3.69 -3.61 -0.35
C LEU A 84 -3.26 -2.25 -0.93
N GLY A 85 -1.97 -2.12 -1.21
CA GLY A 85 -1.38 -0.87 -1.68
C GLY A 85 -1.33 -0.81 -3.20
N ASP A 86 -2.27 -0.08 -3.81
CA ASP A 86 -2.39 0.06 -5.26
C ASP A 86 -2.67 -1.32 -5.94
N VAL A 87 -3.69 -2.02 -5.43
CA VAL A 87 -4.07 -3.39 -5.83
C VAL A 87 -5.50 -3.47 -6.36
N LEU A 88 -6.45 -2.88 -5.62
CA LEU A 88 -7.89 -3.10 -5.88
C LEU A 88 -8.35 -2.48 -7.20
N GLU A 89 -7.66 -1.47 -7.71
CA GLU A 89 -7.91 -0.84 -9.02
C GLU A 89 -7.64 -1.78 -10.20
N HIS A 90 -6.84 -2.84 -9.99
CA HIS A 90 -6.50 -3.83 -11.01
C HIS A 90 -7.42 -5.05 -11.01
N ILE A 91 -8.32 -5.17 -10.02
CA ILE A 91 -9.10 -6.39 -9.78
C ILE A 91 -10.59 -6.16 -10.13
N PRO A 92 -11.15 -6.92 -11.08
CA PRO A 92 -12.56 -6.81 -11.44
C PRO A 92 -13.54 -7.13 -10.29
N ASP A 93 -13.23 -8.11 -9.44
CA ASP A 93 -14.01 -8.47 -8.24
C ASP A 93 -13.25 -8.11 -6.95
N ASP A 94 -13.03 -6.82 -6.75
CA ASP A 94 -12.47 -6.24 -5.52
C ASP A 94 -13.26 -6.63 -4.25
N ALA A 95 -14.57 -6.86 -4.36
CA ALA A 95 -15.41 -7.31 -3.26
C ALA A 95 -15.02 -8.71 -2.77
N GLN A 96 -14.70 -9.63 -3.68
CA GLN A 96 -14.19 -10.96 -3.33
C GLN A 96 -12.86 -10.86 -2.57
N VAL A 97 -11.92 -10.03 -3.05
CA VAL A 97 -10.63 -9.80 -2.38
C VAL A 97 -10.83 -9.32 -0.95
N LEU A 98 -11.73 -8.36 -0.73
CA LEU A 98 -12.01 -7.81 0.60
C LEU A 98 -12.65 -8.83 1.54
N ARG A 99 -13.49 -9.74 1.04
CA ARG A 99 -14.05 -10.84 1.83
C ARG A 99 -12.99 -11.87 2.20
N LEU A 100 -12.08 -12.21 1.28
CA LEU A 100 -10.98 -13.15 1.53
C LEU A 100 -9.97 -12.54 2.50
N ALA A 101 -9.66 -11.25 2.36
CA ALA A 101 -8.88 -10.50 3.33
C ALA A 101 -9.53 -10.55 4.73
N ALA A 102 -10.85 -10.38 4.83
CA ALA A 102 -11.56 -10.45 6.11
C ALA A 102 -11.43 -11.83 6.77
N GLN A 103 -11.45 -12.92 5.98
CA GLN A 103 -11.25 -14.28 6.49
C GLN A 103 -9.81 -14.53 6.97
N ALA A 104 -8.82 -13.92 6.32
CA ALA A 104 -7.41 -14.05 6.68
C ALA A 104 -7.00 -13.13 7.86
N THR A 105 -7.76 -12.07 8.12
CA THR A 105 -7.49 -11.09 9.17
C THR A 105 -7.82 -11.65 10.56
N ALA A 106 -7.01 -11.32 11.55
CA ALA A 106 -7.29 -11.64 12.95
C ALA A 106 -8.57 -10.93 13.43
N ARG A 107 -9.19 -11.42 14.51
CA ARG A 107 -10.32 -10.72 15.13
C ARG A 107 -9.84 -9.35 15.64
N GLY A 108 -10.46 -8.28 15.15
CA GLY A 108 -10.04 -6.90 15.46
C GLY A 108 -8.84 -6.41 14.66
N GLY A 109 -8.34 -7.22 13.70
CA GLY A 109 -7.32 -6.75 12.76
C GLY A 109 -7.90 -5.83 11.70
N HIS A 110 -7.01 -5.26 10.89
CA HIS A 110 -7.34 -4.18 9.96
C HIS A 110 -6.93 -4.47 8.52
N VAL A 111 -7.50 -3.72 7.60
CA VAL A 111 -7.02 -3.63 6.22
C VAL A 111 -6.59 -2.19 5.92
N TYR A 112 -5.39 -2.02 5.39
CA TYR A 112 -4.90 -0.77 4.84
C TYR A 112 -5.08 -0.80 3.32
N ILE A 113 -5.75 0.21 2.77
CA ILE A 113 -6.02 0.31 1.34
C ILE A 113 -5.49 1.65 0.84
N SER A 114 -4.69 1.59 -0.23
CA SER A 114 -4.32 2.75 -1.05
C SER A 114 -4.84 2.47 -2.45
N VAL A 115 -5.58 3.42 -3.01
CA VAL A 115 -6.08 3.35 -4.39
C VAL A 115 -6.02 4.75 -5.01
N PRO A 116 -5.85 4.85 -6.33
CA PRO A 116 -6.04 6.09 -7.06
C PRO A 116 -7.41 6.69 -6.80
N TYR A 117 -7.46 8.03 -6.71
CA TYR A 117 -8.64 8.77 -6.33
C TYR A 117 -9.01 9.79 -7.41
N ARG A 118 -10.17 9.59 -8.07
CA ARG A 118 -10.69 10.40 -9.19
C ARG A 118 -9.72 10.54 -10.38
N HIS A 119 -10.28 10.68 -11.59
CA HIS A 119 -9.50 10.95 -12.82
C HIS A 119 -8.30 10.03 -13.04
N ASP A 120 -8.52 8.75 -12.80
CA ASP A 120 -7.54 7.71 -13.07
C ASP A 120 -7.61 7.32 -14.54
N LEU A 121 -6.46 7.37 -15.21
CA LEU A 121 -6.33 7.19 -16.66
C LEU A 121 -5.39 6.04 -17.02
N GLU A 122 -4.91 5.29 -16.02
CA GLU A 122 -4.00 4.17 -16.27
C GLU A 122 -4.77 3.02 -16.95
N GLU A 123 -4.27 2.54 -18.08
CA GLU A 123 -4.96 1.55 -18.93
C GLU A 123 -5.18 0.22 -18.20
N THR A 124 -4.31 -0.10 -17.24
CA THR A 124 -4.37 -1.33 -16.46
C THR A 124 -5.36 -1.27 -15.30
N HIS A 125 -5.99 -0.13 -15.04
CA HIS A 125 -6.96 0.04 -13.97
C HIS A 125 -8.36 -0.23 -14.50
N VAL A 126 -9.04 -1.21 -13.90
CA VAL A 126 -10.40 -1.58 -14.29
C VAL A 126 -11.46 -0.71 -13.62
N ARG A 127 -11.08 0.09 -12.61
CA ARG A 127 -11.96 1.06 -11.93
C ARG A 127 -11.20 2.12 -11.15
N ALA A 128 -11.86 3.26 -10.96
CA ALA A 128 -11.43 4.32 -10.06
C ALA A 128 -12.36 4.43 -8.85
N TYR A 129 -11.79 4.80 -7.70
CA TYR A 129 -12.55 4.98 -6.47
C TYR A 129 -12.82 6.46 -6.16
N SER A 130 -13.85 6.68 -5.35
CA SER A 130 -14.26 7.99 -4.84
C SER A 130 -14.56 7.90 -3.34
N ALA A 131 -14.70 9.06 -2.69
CA ALA A 131 -15.07 9.13 -1.27
C ALA A 131 -16.45 8.51 -0.97
N GLY A 132 -17.29 8.30 -1.99
CA GLY A 132 -18.56 7.61 -1.84
C GLY A 132 -18.52 6.12 -2.16
N THR A 133 -17.73 5.70 -3.17
CA THR A 133 -17.77 4.31 -3.65
C THR A 133 -16.94 3.36 -2.79
N LEU A 134 -15.73 3.76 -2.38
CA LEU A 134 -14.87 2.89 -1.57
C LEU A 134 -15.46 2.58 -0.19
N PRO A 135 -15.95 3.55 0.61
CA PRO A 135 -16.57 3.24 1.89
C PRO A 135 -17.80 2.33 1.79
N ARG A 136 -18.60 2.47 0.72
CA ARG A 136 -19.75 1.57 0.48
C ARG A 136 -19.32 0.15 0.15
N LEU A 137 -18.27 -0.02 -0.66
CA LEU A 137 -17.68 -1.33 -0.93
C LEU A 137 -17.16 -1.98 0.36
N LEU A 138 -16.46 -1.21 1.19
CA LEU A 138 -15.95 -1.67 2.48
C LEU A 138 -17.09 -2.11 3.41
N ALA A 139 -18.13 -1.29 3.57
CA ALA A 139 -19.29 -1.65 4.36
C ALA A 139 -19.99 -2.91 3.83
N ALA A 140 -20.16 -3.03 2.51
CA ALA A 140 -20.79 -4.18 1.87
C ALA A 140 -19.98 -5.49 2.00
N THR A 141 -18.70 -5.38 2.34
CA THR A 141 -17.78 -6.52 2.54
C THR A 141 -17.45 -6.75 4.02
N GLY A 142 -18.12 -6.04 4.93
CA GLY A 142 -18.00 -6.24 6.38
C GLY A 142 -16.92 -5.40 7.06
N TRP A 143 -16.36 -4.41 6.38
CA TRP A 143 -15.34 -3.51 6.90
C TRP A 143 -15.93 -2.17 7.37
N GLU A 144 -15.35 -1.64 8.44
CA GLU A 144 -15.62 -0.28 8.95
C GLU A 144 -14.42 0.63 8.66
N VAL A 145 -14.71 1.85 8.21
CA VAL A 145 -13.68 2.86 7.95
C VAL A 145 -13.38 3.61 9.24
N VAL A 146 -12.23 3.32 9.86
CA VAL A 146 -11.79 3.96 11.10
C VAL A 146 -10.82 5.13 10.88
N TRP A 147 -10.24 5.21 9.68
CA TRP A 147 -9.25 6.23 9.35
C TRP A 147 -9.17 6.43 7.83
N THR A 148 -9.11 7.68 7.38
CA THR A 148 -8.96 8.05 5.97
C THR A 148 -8.03 9.25 5.81
N VAL A 149 -7.30 9.27 4.71
CA VAL A 149 -6.53 10.44 4.29
C VAL A 149 -6.52 10.52 2.78
N GLU A 150 -6.87 11.68 2.23
CA GLU A 150 -6.64 11.98 0.82
C GLU A 150 -5.23 12.57 0.66
N ARG A 151 -4.55 12.23 -0.43
CA ARG A 151 -3.21 12.77 -0.72
C ARG A 151 -3.16 13.35 -2.12
N PRO A 152 -2.90 14.65 -2.22
CA PRO A 152 -2.26 15.24 -3.38
C PRO A 152 -0.86 15.70 -2.97
N GLY A 153 0.18 15.03 -3.46
CA GLY A 153 1.57 15.47 -3.33
C GLY A 153 2.03 16.18 -4.61
N PRO A 154 2.77 17.30 -4.55
CA PRO A 154 3.28 17.97 -5.76
C PRO A 154 4.24 17.09 -6.58
N LEU A 155 4.94 16.12 -5.97
CA LEU A 155 5.75 15.15 -6.73
C LEU A 155 4.92 14.11 -7.49
N GLU A 156 3.62 13.97 -7.20
CA GLU A 156 2.70 13.13 -7.99
C GLU A 156 2.42 13.73 -9.39
N LEU A 157 2.84 14.98 -9.62
CA LEU A 157 2.84 15.60 -10.95
C LEU A 157 3.97 15.06 -11.87
N TRP A 158 4.94 14.31 -11.33
CA TRP A 158 6.11 13.77 -12.07
C TRP A 158 6.32 12.27 -11.82
N PRO A 159 5.30 11.42 -12.07
CA PRO A 159 5.32 10.01 -11.67
C PRO A 159 6.46 9.20 -12.32
N GLY A 160 6.87 9.55 -13.54
CA GLY A 160 7.95 8.84 -14.26
C GLY A 160 9.33 8.98 -13.62
N ILE A 161 9.68 10.17 -13.11
CA ILE A 161 10.97 10.40 -12.43
C ILE A 161 11.00 9.65 -11.11
N ILE A 162 9.92 9.77 -10.34
CA ILE A 162 9.78 9.11 -9.04
C ILE A 162 9.89 7.60 -9.24
N ASN A 163 9.05 7.00 -10.10
CA ASN A 163 9.13 5.57 -10.43
C ASN A 163 10.53 5.11 -10.87
N SER A 164 11.26 5.91 -11.65
CA SER A 164 12.61 5.53 -12.10
C SER A 164 13.64 5.52 -10.95
N LEU A 165 13.63 6.54 -10.10
CA LEU A 165 14.46 6.59 -8.89
C LEU A 165 14.15 5.40 -7.97
N ASN A 166 12.87 5.07 -7.88
CA ASN A 166 12.34 4.00 -7.06
C ASN A 166 12.81 2.61 -7.49
N TYR A 167 12.74 2.30 -8.78
CA TYR A 167 13.31 1.07 -9.33
C TYR A 167 14.82 1.00 -9.10
N ALA A 168 15.53 2.10 -9.34
CA ALA A 168 16.97 2.15 -9.15
C ALA A 168 17.35 1.88 -7.68
N MET A 169 16.62 2.46 -6.73
CA MET A 169 16.84 2.24 -5.30
C MET A 169 16.46 0.82 -4.86
N GLY A 170 15.34 0.28 -5.34
CA GLY A 170 14.93 -1.11 -5.05
C GLY A 170 15.96 -2.13 -5.52
N LEU A 171 16.49 -1.95 -6.74
CA LEU A 171 17.55 -2.80 -7.27
C LEU A 171 18.88 -2.64 -6.51
N ALA A 172 19.27 -1.41 -6.17
CA ALA A 172 20.53 -1.13 -5.51
C ALA A 172 20.56 -1.58 -4.03
N LEU A 173 19.41 -1.63 -3.35
CA LEU A 173 19.32 -1.84 -1.91
C LEU A 173 18.75 -3.22 -1.50
N SER A 174 18.24 -3.99 -2.46
CA SER A 174 17.70 -5.35 -2.28
C SER A 174 18.63 -6.36 -1.57
N PRO A 175 19.96 -6.41 -1.82
CA PRO A 175 20.78 -7.50 -1.28
C PRO A 175 21.20 -7.37 0.19
N ILE A 176 20.98 -6.23 0.85
CA ILE A 176 21.63 -5.94 2.14
C ILE A 176 20.56 -5.57 3.15
N GLY A 177 20.50 -6.25 4.30
CA GLY A 177 19.59 -5.89 5.40
C GLY A 177 19.71 -4.45 5.93
N LEU A 178 20.77 -3.72 5.52
CA LEU A 178 20.96 -2.28 5.71
C LEU A 178 20.09 -1.41 4.77
N GLY A 179 19.73 -1.97 3.61
CA GLY A 179 19.00 -1.32 2.53
C GLY A 179 17.62 -0.83 2.93
N GLY A 180 16.90 -1.58 3.78
CA GLY A 180 15.58 -1.16 4.28
C GLY A 180 15.63 0.13 5.09
N ARG A 181 16.67 0.33 5.93
CA ARG A 181 16.82 1.55 6.74
C ARG A 181 17.33 2.74 5.92
N ILE A 182 18.22 2.52 4.96
CA ILE A 182 18.71 3.55 4.05
C ILE A 182 17.60 4.00 3.09
N LEU A 183 16.87 3.03 2.52
CA LEU A 183 15.68 3.28 1.71
C LEU A 183 14.64 4.06 2.52
N ALA A 184 14.31 3.59 3.72
CA ALA A 184 13.44 4.32 4.65
C ALA A 184 13.91 5.76 4.90
N GLY A 185 15.20 5.97 5.15
CA GLY A 185 15.77 7.31 5.36
C GLY A 185 15.64 8.22 4.14
N ALA A 186 16.00 7.73 2.95
CA ALA A 186 15.91 8.48 1.70
C ALA A 186 14.45 8.82 1.35
N LEU A 187 13.52 7.90 1.58
CA LEU A 187 12.09 8.10 1.35
C LEU A 187 11.47 9.04 2.39
N ASP A 188 11.94 9.07 3.64
CA ASP A 188 11.51 10.07 4.63
C ASP A 188 11.91 11.48 4.19
N VAL A 189 13.08 11.64 3.55
CA VAL A 189 13.50 12.93 2.96
C VAL A 189 12.55 13.35 1.84
N GLU A 190 12.25 12.47 0.88
CA GLU A 190 11.26 12.73 -0.19
C GLU A 190 9.91 13.16 0.39
N PHE A 191 9.43 12.47 1.42
CA PHE A 191 8.17 12.80 2.08
C PHE A 191 8.18 14.18 2.73
N ARG A 192 9.25 14.53 3.45
CA ARG A 192 9.39 15.88 4.05
C ARG A 192 9.35 16.95 2.98
N LEU A 193 10.01 16.74 1.85
CA LEU A 193 9.97 17.65 0.70
C LEU A 193 8.54 17.76 0.12
N ASN A 194 7.85 16.64 -0.04
CA ASN A 194 6.45 16.60 -0.47
C ASN A 194 5.52 17.38 0.47
N ASN A 195 5.67 17.22 1.78
CA ASN A 195 4.84 17.90 2.77
C ASN A 195 5.08 19.41 2.82
N LEU A 196 6.32 19.86 2.63
CA LEU A 196 6.63 21.29 2.52
C LEU A 196 5.94 21.93 1.30
N GLY A 197 5.72 21.17 0.24
CA GLY A 197 5.04 21.65 -0.97
C GLY A 197 3.51 21.61 -0.94
N ARG A 198 2.88 20.93 0.03
CA ARG A 198 1.40 20.80 0.12
C ARG A 198 0.64 22.13 0.20
N PRO A 199 1.08 23.13 0.99
CA PRO A 199 0.40 24.43 1.03
C PRO A 199 0.40 25.11 -0.34
N LEU A 200 1.50 25.01 -1.09
CA LEU A 200 1.64 25.59 -2.43
C LEU A 200 0.80 24.86 -3.48
N ALA A 201 0.75 23.53 -3.45
CA ALA A 201 -0.06 22.74 -4.37
C ALA A 201 -1.58 22.97 -4.17
N SER A 202 -2.03 23.11 -2.91
CA SER A 202 -3.43 23.43 -2.59
C SER A 202 -3.88 24.84 -3.04
N LEU A 203 -2.94 25.77 -3.26
CA LEU A 203 -3.22 27.09 -3.84
C LEU A 203 -3.43 27.00 -5.36
N TRP A 204 -2.69 26.14 -6.07
CA TRP A 204 -2.86 25.91 -7.51
C TRP A 204 -4.04 24.99 -7.85
N GLY A 205 -4.34 23.98 -7.03
CA GLY A 205 -5.48 23.08 -7.25
C GLY A 205 -6.85 23.78 -7.23
N ARG A 206 -6.97 24.94 -6.56
CA ARG A 206 -8.19 25.77 -6.59
C ARG A 206 -8.41 26.52 -7.91
N HIS A 207 -7.38 26.66 -8.74
CA HIS A 207 -7.48 27.37 -10.03
C HIS A 207 -7.81 26.46 -11.23
N MET A 208 -7.70 25.14 -11.08
CA MET A 208 -8.05 24.17 -12.13
C MET A 208 -9.44 23.55 -11.98
N GLN A 209 -10.24 24.00 -11.00
CA GLN A 209 -11.64 23.61 -10.81
C GLN A 209 -12.63 24.65 -11.41
N ARG A 210 -12.38 25.10 -12.64
CA ARG A 210 -13.38 25.83 -13.43
C ARG A 210 -13.69 25.07 -14.70
#